data_AF-A0A917YX55-F1
#
_entry.id   AF-A0A917YX55-F1
#
_cell.length_a   1.000
_cell.length_b   1.000
_cell.length_c   1.000
_cell.angle_alpha   90.00
_cell.angle_beta   90.00
_cell.angle_gamma   90.00
#
_symmetry.space_group_name_H-M   'P 1'
#
loop_
_entity.id
_entity.type
_entity.pdbx_description
1 polymer ?
#
loop_
_entity_poly.entity_id
_entity_poly.type
_entity_poly.pdbx_seq_one_letter_code
_entity_poly.pdbx_strand_id
1 'polypeptide(L)'
;MNQSELIALNGALSNEARVLYCLGLRPDADKASGLTNPLNYRKLLALLNSKQPILSLGRHINQLLRELADAGLVDSQNECISSRSLNGQQLLLPLIAASQTQYQTLHMHWQSMSVEWRPNQRLFEDLSQLVGLLDNQYSDEDIGEFIAYWLSRPEVNLTQFQWTQRFVLQLKKSRLTPGSRHKIGQQFVTATAGVAADENAKKLVEKYSAKPKG
;
A
#
# COMPACT_ATOMS: atom_id res chain seq x y z
N MET A 1 -13.73 1.49 -13.01
CA MET A 1 -14.30 2.01 -11.75
C MET A 1 -13.82 1.09 -10.64
N ASN A 2 -13.27 1.62 -9.56
CA ASN A 2 -12.75 0.81 -8.45
C ASN A 2 -13.85 0.48 -7.43
N GLN A 3 -13.50 -0.34 -6.43
CA GLN A 3 -14.44 -0.82 -5.43
C GLN A 3 -15.02 0.32 -4.57
N SER A 4 -14.22 1.31 -4.19
CA SER A 4 -14.67 2.46 -3.40
C SER A 4 -15.65 3.34 -4.19
N GLU A 5 -15.35 3.59 -5.47
CA GLU A 5 -16.28 4.27 -6.40
C GLU A 5 -17.62 3.52 -6.49
N LEU A 6 -17.58 2.19 -6.64
CA LEU A 6 -18.78 1.36 -6.74
C LEU A 6 -19.61 1.38 -5.45
N ILE A 7 -18.97 1.32 -4.28
CA ILE A 7 -19.66 1.40 -2.99
C ILE A 7 -20.37 2.75 -2.84
N ALA A 8 -19.67 3.86 -3.12
CA ALA A 8 -20.25 5.19 -3.04
C ALA A 8 -21.42 5.38 -4.03
N LEU A 9 -21.29 4.88 -5.27
CA LEU A 9 -22.34 4.96 -6.29
C LEU A 9 -23.58 4.11 -5.98
N ASN A 10 -23.41 3.00 -5.28
CA ASN A 10 -24.51 2.18 -4.78
C ASN A 10 -25.16 2.71 -3.49
N GLY A 11 -24.63 3.81 -2.93
CA GLY A 11 -25.21 4.51 -1.79
C GLY A 11 -26.47 5.30 -2.12
N ALA A 12 -26.88 6.16 -1.19
CA ALA A 12 -28.07 7.00 -1.28
C ALA A 12 -27.89 8.21 -2.22
N LEU A 13 -27.72 7.95 -3.51
CA LEU A 13 -27.62 8.96 -4.58
C LEU A 13 -28.86 8.92 -5.49
N SER A 14 -29.20 10.06 -6.10
CA SER A 14 -30.14 10.10 -7.21
C SER A 14 -29.58 9.42 -8.47
N ASN A 15 -30.45 8.97 -9.36
CA ASN A 15 -30.01 8.35 -10.63
C ASN A 15 -29.32 9.39 -11.52
N GLU A 16 -29.78 10.63 -11.47
CA GLU A 16 -29.21 11.77 -12.17
C GLU A 16 -27.79 12.06 -11.68
N ALA A 17 -27.53 11.99 -10.36
CA ALA A 17 -26.19 12.12 -9.80
C ALA A 17 -25.27 10.99 -10.27
N ARG A 18 -25.77 9.73 -10.28
CA ARG A 18 -25.01 8.59 -10.83
C ARG A 18 -24.65 8.78 -12.30
N VAL A 19 -25.60 9.23 -13.12
CA VAL A 19 -25.38 9.53 -14.55
C VAL A 19 -24.38 10.67 -14.72
N LEU A 20 -24.54 11.76 -13.95
CA LEU A 20 -23.63 12.89 -13.95
C LEU A 20 -22.19 12.43 -13.67
N TYR A 21 -21.99 11.62 -12.63
CA TYR A 21 -20.68 11.08 -12.30
C TYR A 21 -20.14 10.14 -13.40
N CYS A 22 -20.86 9.06 -13.70
CA CYS A 22 -20.39 7.98 -14.56
C CYS A 22 -20.17 8.39 -16.01
N LEU A 23 -21.01 9.29 -16.54
CA LEU A 23 -20.99 9.67 -17.95
C LEU A 23 -20.53 11.12 -18.17
N GLY A 24 -20.72 12.00 -17.18
CA GLY A 24 -20.45 13.44 -17.33
C GLY A 24 -19.11 13.90 -16.77
N LEU A 25 -18.61 13.29 -15.71
CA LEU A 25 -17.39 13.72 -15.01
C LEU A 25 -16.25 12.70 -15.15
N ARG A 26 -16.52 11.46 -14.76
CA ARG A 26 -15.53 10.38 -14.65
C ARG A 26 -14.78 10.08 -15.96
N PRO A 27 -15.42 10.00 -17.15
CA PRO A 27 -14.71 9.60 -18.38
C PRO A 27 -13.65 10.60 -18.82
N ASP A 28 -13.90 11.89 -18.57
CA ASP A 28 -13.06 13.00 -19.02
C ASP A 28 -12.05 13.44 -17.94
N ALA A 29 -11.99 12.74 -16.79
CA ALA A 29 -11.10 13.06 -15.69
C ALA A 29 -9.71 12.43 -15.87
N ASP A 30 -8.69 13.19 -15.49
CA ASP A 30 -7.32 12.72 -15.45
C ASP A 30 -7.16 11.63 -14.39
N LYS A 31 -6.64 10.47 -14.79
CA LYS A 31 -6.59 9.28 -13.91
C LYS A 31 -5.53 9.39 -12.80
N ALA A 32 -4.51 10.22 -13.00
CA ALA A 32 -3.40 10.35 -12.06
C ALA A 32 -3.72 11.39 -10.97
N SER A 33 -4.16 12.57 -11.40
CA SER A 33 -4.53 13.69 -10.52
C SER A 33 -5.97 13.63 -10.01
N GLY A 34 -6.85 12.89 -10.69
CA GLY A 34 -8.28 12.85 -10.40
C GLY A 34 -9.03 14.11 -10.86
N LEU A 35 -8.38 15.04 -11.57
CA LEU A 35 -9.00 16.30 -11.96
C LEU A 35 -9.90 16.15 -13.18
N THR A 36 -11.09 16.74 -13.12
CA THR A 36 -11.96 16.86 -14.29
C THR A 36 -11.44 17.96 -15.22
N ASN A 37 -11.85 17.89 -16.49
CA ASN A 37 -11.89 19.09 -17.32
C ASN A 37 -12.81 20.15 -16.71
N PRO A 38 -12.64 21.44 -17.08
CA PRO A 38 -13.58 22.50 -16.72
C PRO A 38 -15.03 22.10 -17.00
N LEU A 39 -15.90 22.20 -16.00
CA LEU A 39 -17.30 21.82 -16.11
C LEU A 39 -17.98 22.60 -17.22
N ASN A 40 -18.75 21.90 -18.05
CA ASN A 40 -19.56 22.52 -19.09
C ASN A 40 -21.04 22.22 -18.86
N TYR A 41 -21.74 23.15 -18.21
CA TYR A 41 -23.13 22.94 -17.81
C TYR A 41 -24.05 22.70 -18.99
N ARG A 42 -23.78 23.30 -20.16
CA ARG A 42 -24.56 23.03 -21.36
C ARG A 42 -24.44 21.57 -21.80
N LYS A 43 -23.22 21.02 -21.81
CA LYS A 43 -22.96 19.61 -22.12
C LYS A 43 -23.61 18.69 -21.08
N LEU A 44 -23.48 19.03 -19.79
CA LEU A 44 -24.03 18.24 -18.68
C LEU A 44 -25.56 18.25 -18.65
N LEU A 45 -26.22 19.40 -18.88
CA LEU A 45 -27.68 19.47 -18.99
C LEU A 45 -28.19 18.69 -20.20
N ALA A 46 -27.50 18.76 -21.34
CA ALA A 46 -27.86 17.96 -22.53
C ALA A 46 -27.76 16.46 -22.25
N LEU A 47 -26.70 16.02 -21.55
CA LEU A 47 -26.52 14.64 -21.10
C LEU A 47 -27.66 14.17 -20.19
N LEU A 48 -27.99 14.97 -19.18
CA LEU A 48 -28.98 14.61 -18.15
C LEU A 48 -30.42 14.62 -18.67
N ASN A 49 -30.74 15.52 -19.60
CA ASN A 49 -32.09 15.62 -20.15
C ASN A 49 -32.37 14.60 -21.26
N SER A 50 -31.35 14.16 -22.00
CA SER A 50 -31.53 13.26 -23.15
C SER A 50 -32.71 13.69 -24.05
N LYS A 51 -33.86 12.98 -24.00
CA LYS A 51 -35.06 13.26 -24.80
C LYS A 51 -36.06 14.22 -24.16
N GLN A 52 -35.98 14.49 -22.86
CA GLN A 52 -36.93 15.33 -22.12
C GLN A 52 -36.21 16.38 -21.24
N PRO A 53 -36.55 17.68 -21.34
CA PRO A 53 -35.87 18.73 -20.60
C PRO A 53 -36.35 18.82 -19.15
N ILE A 54 -35.93 17.88 -18.31
CA ILE A 54 -36.29 17.81 -16.88
C ILE A 54 -35.49 18.83 -16.06
N LEU A 55 -34.22 19.05 -16.41
CA LEU A 55 -33.29 19.97 -15.75
C LEU A 55 -32.93 21.14 -16.67
N SER A 56 -33.36 22.36 -16.33
CA SER A 56 -33.11 23.53 -17.19
C SER A 56 -32.10 24.52 -16.64
N LEU A 57 -31.75 24.43 -15.36
CA LEU A 57 -31.00 25.46 -14.65
C LEU A 57 -29.70 24.92 -14.07
N GLY A 58 -28.63 25.73 -14.10
CA GLY A 58 -27.32 25.37 -13.54
C GLY A 58 -27.36 25.01 -12.05
N ARG A 59 -28.31 25.58 -11.29
CA ARG A 59 -28.51 25.21 -9.88
C ARG A 59 -28.86 23.74 -9.68
N HIS A 60 -29.51 23.10 -10.64
CA HIS A 60 -29.82 21.66 -10.55
C HIS A 60 -28.54 20.84 -10.67
N ILE A 61 -27.59 21.24 -11.52
CA ILE A 61 -26.26 20.62 -11.56
C ILE A 61 -25.57 20.79 -10.20
N ASN A 62 -25.59 21.98 -9.61
CA ASN A 62 -24.99 22.20 -8.28
C ASN A 62 -25.60 21.28 -7.20
N GLN A 63 -26.91 21.03 -7.25
CA GLN A 63 -27.56 20.11 -6.32
C GLN A 63 -27.03 18.68 -6.49
N LEU A 64 -26.94 18.19 -7.73
CA LEU A 64 -26.36 16.87 -8.01
C LEU A 64 -24.87 16.79 -7.62
N LEU A 65 -24.12 17.86 -7.82
CA LEU A 65 -22.72 17.93 -7.41
C LEU A 65 -22.56 17.89 -5.87
N ARG A 66 -23.49 18.48 -5.11
CA ARG A 66 -23.52 18.35 -3.65
C ARG A 66 -23.83 16.93 -3.22
N GLU A 67 -24.82 16.28 -3.83
CA GLU A 67 -25.10 14.86 -3.54
C GLU A 67 -23.85 13.99 -3.77
N LEU A 68 -23.12 14.23 -4.85
CA LEU A 68 -21.87 13.53 -5.14
C LEU A 68 -20.76 13.85 -4.14
N ALA A 69 -20.67 15.10 -3.66
CA ALA A 69 -19.70 15.50 -2.65
C ALA A 69 -20.01 14.89 -1.27
N ASP A 70 -21.29 14.86 -0.88
CA ASP A 70 -21.75 14.20 0.35
C ASP A 70 -21.44 12.68 0.32
N ALA A 71 -21.45 12.07 -0.86
CA ALA A 71 -21.04 10.69 -1.09
C ALA A 71 -19.51 10.50 -1.25
N GLY A 72 -18.70 11.58 -1.16
CA GLY A 72 -17.25 11.55 -1.31
C GLY A 72 -16.73 11.24 -2.72
N LEU A 73 -17.59 11.32 -3.73
CA LEU A 73 -17.25 11.05 -5.14
C LEU A 73 -16.57 12.25 -5.82
N VAL A 74 -16.86 13.45 -5.33
CA VAL A 74 -16.44 14.73 -5.92
C VAL A 74 -15.97 15.66 -4.81
N ASP A 75 -14.95 16.47 -5.09
CA ASP A 75 -14.49 17.54 -4.20
C ASP A 75 -14.13 18.81 -5.01
N SER A 76 -14.27 19.97 -4.38
CA SER A 76 -13.96 21.28 -4.97
C SER A 76 -12.72 21.88 -4.31
N GLN A 77 -11.67 22.08 -5.10
CA GLN A 77 -10.32 22.39 -4.59
C GLN A 77 -10.20 23.67 -3.75
N ASN A 78 -11.06 24.67 -3.98
CA ASN A 78 -10.85 26.02 -3.45
C ASN A 78 -11.99 26.57 -2.57
N GLU A 79 -13.20 25.98 -2.60
CA GLU A 79 -14.39 26.49 -1.90
C GLU A 79 -15.41 25.34 -1.74
N CYS A 80 -16.32 25.42 -0.76
CA CYS A 80 -17.48 24.52 -0.69
C CYS A 80 -18.36 24.66 -1.94
N ILE A 81 -19.04 23.58 -2.37
CA ILE A 81 -20.02 23.58 -3.47
C ILE A 81 -21.24 24.45 -3.07
N SER A 82 -21.07 25.77 -3.20
CA SER A 82 -22.03 26.78 -2.76
C SER A 82 -23.13 27.02 -3.80
N SER A 83 -23.91 28.09 -3.65
CA SER A 83 -24.92 28.51 -4.64
C SER A 83 -24.31 29.14 -5.90
N ARG A 84 -23.00 29.43 -5.90
CA ARG A 84 -22.29 29.97 -7.06
C ARG A 84 -22.20 28.92 -8.16
N SER A 85 -22.28 29.35 -9.42
CA SER A 85 -22.05 28.44 -10.55
C SER A 85 -20.60 27.98 -10.56
N LEU A 86 -20.41 26.66 -10.66
CA LEU A 86 -19.11 26.02 -10.89
C LEU A 86 -18.83 25.80 -12.38
N ASN A 87 -19.62 26.37 -13.28
CA ASN A 87 -19.39 26.24 -14.72
C ASN A 87 -18.02 26.84 -15.08
N GLY A 88 -17.22 26.07 -15.82
CA GLY A 88 -15.84 26.41 -16.17
C GLY A 88 -14.81 26.11 -15.07
N GLN A 89 -15.21 25.59 -13.90
CA GLN A 89 -14.27 25.17 -12.86
C GLN A 89 -13.92 23.69 -12.98
N GLN A 90 -12.78 23.28 -12.43
CA GLN A 90 -12.40 21.87 -12.32
C GLN A 90 -12.81 21.32 -10.95
N LEU A 91 -13.13 20.03 -10.92
CA LEU A 91 -13.40 19.29 -9.69
C LEU A 91 -12.38 18.18 -9.54
N LEU A 92 -12.16 17.74 -8.29
CA LEU A 92 -11.38 16.56 -7.97
C LEU A 92 -12.33 15.37 -7.82
N LEU A 93 -11.93 14.21 -8.35
CA LEU A 93 -12.59 12.93 -8.17
C LEU A 93 -11.69 12.05 -7.27
N PRO A 94 -11.82 12.13 -5.94
CA PRO A 94 -10.84 11.59 -4.99
C PRO A 94 -10.65 10.08 -5.12
N LEU A 95 -11.77 9.39 -5.40
CA LEU A 95 -11.76 7.94 -5.50
C LEU A 95 -11.08 7.43 -6.78
N ILE A 96 -10.97 8.24 -7.85
CA ILE A 96 -10.21 7.85 -9.05
C ILE A 96 -8.71 7.84 -8.74
N ALA A 97 -8.22 8.95 -8.17
CA ALA A 97 -6.82 9.15 -7.83
C ALA A 97 -6.29 8.12 -6.81
N ALA A 98 -7.14 7.61 -5.92
CA ALA A 98 -6.74 6.65 -4.89
C ALA A 98 -6.43 5.23 -5.43
N SER A 99 -6.93 4.85 -6.60
CA SER A 99 -7.02 3.42 -6.98
C SER A 99 -5.90 2.84 -7.84
N GLN A 100 -5.10 3.68 -8.50
CA GLN A 100 -3.98 3.21 -9.35
C GLN A 100 -2.63 3.78 -8.91
N THR A 101 -2.65 4.88 -8.16
CA THR A 101 -1.47 5.67 -7.83
C THR A 101 -0.61 5.02 -6.76
N GLN A 102 -1.18 4.26 -5.81
CA GLN A 102 -0.37 3.71 -4.71
C GLN A 102 0.70 2.71 -5.18
N TYR A 103 0.37 1.66 -5.94
CA TYR A 103 1.42 0.73 -6.40
C TYR A 103 2.33 1.35 -7.45
N GLN A 104 1.78 2.12 -8.39
CA GLN A 104 2.60 2.74 -9.44
C GLN A 104 3.62 3.73 -8.84
N THR A 105 3.23 4.53 -7.84
CA THR A 105 4.18 5.45 -7.16
C THR A 105 5.30 4.72 -6.43
N LEU A 106 5.07 3.51 -5.91
CA LEU A 106 6.13 2.69 -5.29
C LEU A 106 7.25 2.34 -6.28
N HIS A 107 6.98 2.39 -7.60
CA HIS A 107 7.96 2.14 -8.65
C HIS A 107 8.58 3.41 -9.27
N MET A 108 8.07 4.62 -8.95
CA MET A 108 8.47 5.85 -9.65
C MET A 108 9.52 6.66 -8.91
N HIS A 109 9.55 6.61 -7.57
CA HIS A 109 10.46 7.41 -6.76
C HIS A 109 11.69 6.62 -6.33
N TRP A 110 12.85 7.01 -6.86
CA TRP A 110 14.16 6.50 -6.45
C TRP A 110 14.66 7.26 -5.23
N GLN A 111 15.11 6.53 -4.21
CA GLN A 111 15.67 7.10 -3.00
C GLN A 111 16.84 6.25 -2.48
N SER A 112 17.84 6.92 -1.92
CA SER A 112 18.86 6.25 -1.09
C SER A 112 18.22 5.79 0.22
N MET A 113 18.86 4.84 0.91
CA MET A 113 18.40 4.41 2.23
C MET A 113 18.42 5.57 3.23
N SER A 114 17.42 5.64 4.13
CA SER A 114 17.37 6.61 5.23
C SER A 114 17.08 5.91 6.56
N VAL A 115 17.42 6.57 7.67
CA VAL A 115 17.17 6.06 9.04
C VAL A 115 15.66 5.91 9.34
N GLU A 116 14.85 6.75 8.69
CA GLU A 116 13.40 6.80 8.83
C GLU A 116 12.68 5.82 7.90
N TRP A 117 13.42 5.14 7.02
CA TRP A 117 12.83 4.22 6.05
C TRP A 117 12.02 3.13 6.75
N ARG A 118 10.84 2.83 6.20
CA ARG A 118 10.00 1.70 6.61
C ARG A 118 9.44 1.02 5.36
N PRO A 119 9.25 -0.32 5.39
CA PRO A 119 8.59 -1.01 4.29
C PRO A 119 7.14 -0.52 4.14
N ASN A 120 6.64 -0.48 2.92
CA ASN A 120 5.20 -0.25 2.73
C ASN A 120 4.44 -1.50 3.19
N GLN A 121 3.57 -1.36 4.19
CA GLN A 121 2.93 -2.49 4.86
C GLN A 121 2.13 -3.40 3.91
N ARG A 122 1.30 -2.82 3.04
CA ARG A 122 0.49 -3.58 2.09
C ARG A 122 1.37 -4.32 1.08
N LEU A 123 2.38 -3.63 0.54
CA LEU A 123 3.33 -4.25 -0.38
C LEU A 123 4.13 -5.37 0.30
N PHE A 124 4.52 -5.18 1.55
CA PHE A 124 5.23 -6.18 2.34
C PHE A 124 4.40 -7.45 2.49
N GLU A 125 3.12 -7.33 2.86
CA GLU A 125 2.19 -8.46 2.97
C GLU A 125 2.04 -9.21 1.64
N ASP A 126 1.82 -8.49 0.54
CA ASP A 126 1.70 -9.09 -0.79
C ASP A 126 2.98 -9.83 -1.20
N LEU A 127 4.13 -9.19 -1.04
CA LEU A 127 5.41 -9.79 -1.42
C LEU A 127 5.75 -11.00 -0.56
N SER A 128 5.48 -10.94 0.75
CA SER A 128 5.67 -12.07 1.66
C SER A 128 4.85 -13.29 1.25
N GLN A 129 3.58 -13.09 0.86
CA GLN A 129 2.75 -14.18 0.32
C GLN A 129 3.33 -14.73 -0.98
N LEU A 130 3.73 -13.85 -1.92
CA LEU A 130 4.29 -14.26 -3.21
C LEU A 130 5.59 -15.05 -3.09
N VAL A 131 6.44 -14.72 -2.12
CA VAL A 131 7.69 -15.45 -1.91
C VAL A 131 7.54 -16.63 -0.95
N GLY A 132 6.36 -16.90 -0.40
CA GLY A 132 6.12 -17.99 0.54
C GLY A 132 6.76 -17.77 1.92
N LEU A 133 6.80 -16.53 2.40
CA LEU A 133 7.27 -16.18 3.73
C LEU A 133 6.15 -16.42 4.76
N LEU A 134 6.22 -17.55 5.46
CA LEU A 134 5.14 -18.00 6.36
C LEU A 134 4.97 -17.14 7.61
N ASP A 135 6.09 -16.72 8.20
CA ASP A 135 6.08 -15.77 9.30
C ASP A 135 6.13 -14.36 8.69
N ASN A 136 5.03 -13.62 8.73
CA ASN A 136 4.96 -12.30 8.10
C ASN A 136 5.13 -11.15 9.09
N GLN A 137 5.84 -11.39 10.19
CA GLN A 137 6.17 -10.35 11.17
C GLN A 137 7.62 -9.89 11.01
N TYR A 138 7.93 -8.68 11.44
CA TYR A 138 9.30 -8.20 11.56
C TYR A 138 9.41 -7.31 12.79
N SER A 139 10.58 -7.29 13.40
CA SER A 139 10.89 -6.49 14.57
C SER A 139 11.59 -5.19 14.18
N ASP A 140 11.65 -4.23 15.11
CA ASP A 140 12.48 -3.03 14.93
C ASP A 140 13.97 -3.36 14.74
N GLU A 141 14.41 -4.49 15.29
CA GLU A 141 15.78 -4.99 15.13
C GLU A 141 16.05 -5.43 13.68
N ASP A 142 15.08 -6.07 13.02
CA ASP A 142 15.18 -6.45 11.61
C ASP A 142 15.26 -5.22 10.68
N ILE A 143 14.47 -4.19 10.98
CA ILE A 143 14.50 -2.92 10.26
C ILE A 143 15.85 -2.23 10.47
N GLY A 144 16.32 -2.16 11.73
CA GLY A 144 17.59 -1.55 12.08
C GLY A 144 18.78 -2.20 11.39
N GLU A 145 18.83 -3.54 11.36
CA GLU A 145 19.86 -4.31 10.66
C GLU A 145 19.85 -4.03 9.15
N PHE A 146 18.66 -3.99 8.54
CA PHE A 146 18.48 -3.68 7.12
C PHE A 146 18.94 -2.26 6.77
N ILE A 147 18.49 -1.27 7.54
CA ILE A 147 18.84 0.14 7.35
C ILE A 147 20.36 0.32 7.51
N ALA A 148 20.96 -0.21 8.58
CA ALA A 148 22.39 -0.07 8.84
C ALA A 148 23.24 -0.65 7.70
N TYR A 149 22.85 -1.81 7.17
CA TYR A 149 23.54 -2.41 6.03
C TYR A 149 23.48 -1.52 4.78
N TRP A 150 22.32 -0.97 4.45
CA TRP A 150 22.16 -0.16 3.23
C TRP A 150 22.60 1.30 3.37
N LEU A 151 22.63 1.86 4.58
CA LEU A 151 23.25 3.16 4.86
C LEU A 151 24.75 3.16 4.59
N SER A 152 25.42 2.00 4.73
CA SER A 152 26.83 1.85 4.38
C SER A 152 27.10 1.91 2.86
N ARG A 153 26.04 1.96 2.03
CA ARG A 153 26.10 1.93 0.56
C ARG A 153 25.29 3.07 -0.05
N PRO A 154 25.72 4.34 0.16
CA PRO A 154 24.98 5.51 -0.29
C PRO A 154 24.85 5.61 -1.82
N GLU A 155 25.67 4.89 -2.58
CA GLU A 155 25.59 4.81 -4.03
C GLU A 155 24.36 4.05 -4.54
N VAL A 156 23.69 3.27 -3.68
CA VAL A 156 22.53 2.45 -4.04
C VAL A 156 21.25 3.27 -3.90
N ASN A 157 20.66 3.61 -5.04
CA ASN A 157 19.33 4.19 -5.14
C ASN A 157 18.35 3.15 -5.64
N LEU A 158 17.25 2.98 -4.91
CA LEU A 158 16.18 2.05 -5.27
C LEU A 158 14.82 2.68 -5.00
N THR A 159 13.80 2.12 -5.64
CA THR A 159 12.43 2.53 -5.39
C THR A 159 11.88 1.94 -4.10
N GLN A 160 10.81 2.52 -3.55
CA GLN A 160 10.14 1.97 -2.35
C GLN A 160 9.72 0.51 -2.57
N PHE A 161 9.32 0.17 -3.78
CA PHE A 161 9.02 -1.21 -4.16
C PHE A 161 10.25 -2.12 -4.01
N GLN A 162 11.38 -1.72 -4.61
CA GLN A 162 12.62 -2.49 -4.60
C GLN A 162 13.21 -2.62 -3.19
N TRP A 163 13.14 -1.56 -2.38
CA TRP A 163 13.56 -1.62 -0.98
C TRP A 163 12.73 -2.62 -0.18
N THR A 164 11.40 -2.54 -0.28
CA THR A 164 10.49 -3.47 0.40
C THR A 164 10.72 -4.91 -0.08
N GLN A 165 10.91 -5.12 -1.38
CA GLN A 165 11.22 -6.43 -1.95
C GLN A 165 12.52 -7.02 -1.42
N ARG A 166 13.59 -6.21 -1.34
CA ARG A 166 14.86 -6.65 -0.76
C ARG A 166 14.73 -7.00 0.72
N PHE A 167 13.95 -6.23 1.47
CA PHE A 167 13.69 -6.51 2.87
C PHE A 167 12.97 -7.85 3.06
N VAL A 168 11.90 -8.11 2.30
CA VAL A 168 11.18 -9.40 2.31
C VAL A 168 12.11 -10.57 1.98
N LEU A 169 12.96 -10.43 0.96
CA LEU A 169 13.92 -11.47 0.58
C LEU A 169 15.00 -11.69 1.66
N GLN A 170 15.43 -10.63 2.34
CA GLN A 170 16.36 -10.75 3.47
C GLN A 170 15.72 -11.52 4.63
N LEU A 171 14.49 -11.17 5.05
CA LEU A 171 13.78 -11.90 6.09
C LEU A 171 13.61 -13.38 5.74
N LYS A 172 13.22 -13.68 4.49
CA LYS A 172 13.11 -15.06 4.02
C LYS A 172 14.43 -15.81 4.16
N LYS A 173 15.56 -15.18 3.77
CA LYS A 173 16.89 -15.78 3.90
C LYS A 173 17.28 -16.01 5.36
N SER A 174 17.02 -15.04 6.23
CA SER A 174 17.30 -15.15 7.68
C SER A 174 16.54 -16.31 8.31
N ARG A 175 15.28 -16.55 7.91
CA ARG A 175 14.46 -17.66 8.44
C ARG A 175 14.82 -19.04 7.89
N LEU A 176 15.36 -19.11 6.68
CA LEU A 176 15.76 -20.38 6.06
C LEU A 176 17.12 -20.89 6.54
N THR A 177 17.94 -20.04 7.16
CA THR A 177 19.29 -20.41 7.61
C THR A 177 19.17 -21.19 8.94
N PRO A 178 19.50 -22.50 8.99
CA PRO A 178 19.34 -23.30 10.20
C PRO A 178 20.49 -22.97 11.17
N GLY A 179 20.24 -22.01 12.08
CA GLY A 179 21.17 -21.67 13.16
C GLY A 179 21.14 -20.19 13.56
N SER A 180 20.85 -19.94 14.85
CA SER A 180 20.82 -18.64 15.55
C SER A 180 19.56 -17.80 15.25
N ARG A 181 18.85 -17.30 16.26
CA ARG A 181 19.37 -16.43 17.34
C ARG A 181 18.65 -16.74 18.66
N HIS A 182 19.36 -17.26 19.66
CA HIS A 182 18.91 -17.15 21.05
C HIS A 182 19.49 -15.84 21.60
N LYS A 183 18.61 -14.95 22.07
CA LYS A 183 18.97 -13.64 22.58
C LYS A 183 19.51 -13.76 24.01
N ILE A 184 20.79 -13.45 24.21
CA ILE A 184 21.35 -13.13 25.53
C ILE A 184 21.77 -11.67 25.49
N GLY A 185 20.94 -10.79 26.05
CA GLY A 185 21.19 -9.34 26.05
C GLY A 185 21.09 -8.69 24.66
N GLN A 186 22.08 -7.85 24.31
CA GLN A 186 22.16 -7.09 23.04
C GLN A 186 23.02 -7.77 21.97
N GLN A 187 23.49 -9.00 22.18
CA GLN A 187 24.41 -9.68 21.28
C GLN A 187 23.85 -11.01 20.80
N PHE A 188 23.99 -11.27 19.51
CA PHE A 188 23.70 -12.57 18.92
C PHE A 188 24.90 -13.50 19.08
N VAL A 189 24.76 -14.52 19.92
CA VAL A 189 25.73 -15.61 20.01
C VAL A 189 25.21 -16.75 19.14
N THR A 190 26.03 -17.20 18.19
CA THR A 190 25.79 -18.47 17.50
C THR A 190 25.84 -19.56 18.57
N ALA A 191 24.75 -20.31 18.73
CA ALA A 191 24.86 -21.58 19.43
C ALA A 191 25.87 -22.40 18.63
N THR A 192 27.11 -22.48 19.12
CA THR A 192 28.08 -23.47 18.68
C THR A 192 27.29 -24.76 18.66
N ALA A 193 27.12 -25.33 17.46
CA ALA A 193 26.56 -26.66 17.29
C ALA A 193 27.20 -27.51 18.38
N GLY A 194 26.37 -27.98 19.30
CA GLY A 194 26.83 -28.59 20.52
C GLY A 194 27.95 -29.55 20.17
N VAL A 195 29.04 -29.43 20.93
CA VAL A 195 29.90 -30.56 21.22
C VAL A 195 28.95 -31.68 21.66
N ALA A 196 28.46 -32.45 20.70
CA ALA A 196 27.83 -33.75 20.89
C ALA A 196 28.96 -34.74 21.18
N ALA A 197 29.73 -34.44 22.22
CA ALA A 197 30.75 -35.29 22.77
C ALA A 197 30.64 -35.17 24.29
N ASP A 198 29.62 -35.81 24.87
CA ASP A 198 29.82 -36.39 26.20
C ASP A 198 28.84 -37.48 26.67
N GLU A 199 27.84 -37.87 25.87
CA GLU A 199 27.02 -39.06 26.21
C GLU A 199 27.64 -40.36 25.65
N ASN A 200 28.15 -40.34 24.41
CA ASN A 200 28.87 -41.48 23.85
C ASN A 200 30.30 -41.64 24.42
N ALA A 201 30.94 -40.54 24.79
CA ALA A 201 32.27 -40.56 25.41
C ALA A 201 32.22 -41.17 26.83
N LYS A 202 31.22 -40.80 27.65
CA LYS A 202 30.96 -41.46 28.96
C LYS A 202 30.68 -42.96 28.81
N LYS A 203 29.84 -43.37 27.85
CA LYS A 203 29.54 -44.79 27.61
C LYS A 203 30.75 -45.59 27.11
N LEU A 204 31.69 -44.96 26.42
CA LEU A 204 32.95 -45.57 26.03
C LEU A 204 33.87 -45.76 27.25
N VAL A 205 34.01 -44.75 28.10
CA VAL A 205 34.86 -44.84 29.32
C VAL A 205 34.32 -45.91 30.29
N GLU A 206 33.00 -46.01 30.49
CA GLU A 206 32.39 -47.07 31.31
C GLU A 206 32.62 -48.49 30.75
N LYS A 207 32.64 -48.64 29.42
CA LYS A 207 32.91 -49.94 28.77
C LYS A 207 34.35 -50.42 28.95
N TYR A 208 35.30 -49.51 29.13
CA TYR A 208 36.72 -49.84 29.31
C TYR A 208 37.17 -49.80 30.79
N SER A 209 36.41 -49.17 31.70
CA SER A 209 36.69 -49.21 33.14
C SER A 209 36.16 -50.46 33.84
N ALA A 210 35.27 -51.23 33.21
CA ALA A 210 34.69 -52.46 33.76
C ALA A 210 35.51 -53.74 33.50
N LYS A 211 36.84 -53.64 33.35
CA LYS A 211 37.74 -54.81 33.40
C LYS A 211 38.95 -54.58 34.30
N PRO A 212 38.86 -54.97 35.59
CA PRO A 212 40.03 -55.45 36.31
C PRO A 212 40.27 -56.92 35.95
N LYS A 213 41.54 -57.25 35.70
CA LYS A 213 42.06 -58.61 35.58
C LYS A 213 41.97 -59.31 36.94
N GLY A 214 41.57 -60.58 36.89
CA GLY A 214 41.55 -61.55 37.99
C GLY A 214 40.86 -62.79 37.47
#